data_AF-A0A7J9QG48-F1
#
_entry.id   AF-A0A7J9QG48-F1
#
_cell.length_a   1.000
_cell.length_b   1.000
_cell.length_c   1.000
_cell.angle_alpha   90.00
_cell.angle_beta   90.00
_cell.angle_gamma   90.00
#
_symmetry.space_group_name_H-M   'P 1'
#
loop_
_entity.id
_entity.type
_entity.pdbx_description
1 polymer ?
#
loop_
_entity_poly.entity_id
_entity_poly.type
_entity_poly.pdbx_seq_one_letter_code
_entity_poly.pdbx_strand_id
1 'polypeptide(L)'
;PVSETINLSGISAHQDANFTEIKSVLQSALKTGFDLEIATKTTEHPTFEKGHCADVKINNKTVGVIGEISSKIIENYKIRVPVVAFEISLSESILKSL
;
A
#
# COMPACT_ATOMS: atom_id res chain seq x y z
N PRO A 1 -6.35 -13.18 24.84
CA PRO A 1 -5.15 -13.51 24.05
C PRO A 1 -4.70 -12.30 23.23
N VAL A 2 -3.40 -11.99 23.24
CA VAL A 2 -2.82 -10.93 22.40
C VAL A 2 -2.52 -11.54 21.02
N SER A 3 -2.89 -10.87 19.94
CA SER A 3 -2.56 -11.26 18.57
C SER A 3 -1.56 -10.25 18.00
N GLU A 4 -0.43 -10.74 17.52
CA GLU A 4 0.61 -9.93 16.90
C GLU A 4 0.56 -10.07 15.38
N THR A 5 0.89 -9.00 14.66
CA THR A 5 0.96 -8.98 13.19
C THR A 5 2.15 -8.16 12.76
N ILE A 6 2.78 -8.56 11.66
CA ILE A 6 3.90 -7.85 11.03
C ILE A 6 3.40 -7.24 9.73
N ASN A 7 3.60 -5.93 9.58
CA ASN A 7 3.24 -5.20 8.37
C ASN A 7 4.49 -4.58 7.74
N LEU A 8 4.50 -4.52 6.41
CA LEU A 8 5.44 -3.74 5.62
C LEU A 8 4.69 -2.55 5.03
N SER A 9 5.18 -1.35 5.32
CA SER A 9 4.56 -0.10 4.87
C SER A 9 5.60 0.81 4.25
N GLY A 10 5.20 1.59 3.25
CA GLY A 10 6.07 2.52 2.54
C GLY A 10 5.30 3.77 2.15
N ILE A 11 6.00 4.92 2.16
CA ILE A 11 5.46 6.23 1.80
C ILE A 11 6.42 6.93 0.84
N SER A 12 5.88 7.60 -0.18
CA SER A 12 6.60 8.57 -1.02
C SER A 12 5.90 9.93 -0.96
N ALA A 13 6.67 11.01 -0.86
CA ALA A 13 6.17 12.37 -0.71
C ALA A 13 7.03 13.37 -1.50
N HIS A 14 6.55 13.76 -2.68
CA HIS A 14 7.16 14.77 -3.56
C HIS A 14 6.12 15.26 -4.58
N GLN A 15 6.48 16.29 -5.39
CA GLN A 15 5.52 16.97 -6.27
C GLN A 15 4.84 16.05 -7.29
N ASP A 16 5.54 15.02 -7.75
CA ASP A 16 5.05 14.07 -8.76
C ASP A 16 4.50 12.76 -8.17
N ALA A 17 4.42 12.65 -6.84
CA ALA A 17 4.03 11.41 -6.17
C ALA A 17 2.61 11.00 -6.55
N ASN A 18 2.44 9.78 -7.08
CA ASN A 18 1.17 9.30 -7.62
C ASN A 18 0.96 7.78 -7.41
N PHE A 19 -0.28 7.31 -7.58
CA PHE A 19 -0.63 5.90 -7.38
C PHE A 19 0.26 4.92 -8.17
N THR A 20 0.61 5.26 -9.40
CA THR A 20 1.40 4.37 -10.28
C THR A 20 2.82 4.18 -9.77
N GLU A 21 3.45 5.23 -9.24
CA GLU A 21 4.78 5.17 -8.64
C GLU A 21 4.79 4.22 -7.45
N ILE A 22 3.93 4.46 -6.45
CA ILE A 22 3.94 3.65 -5.22
C ILE A 22 3.57 2.19 -5.51
N LYS A 23 2.69 1.97 -6.50
CA LYS A 23 2.37 0.62 -6.99
C LYS A 23 3.60 -0.03 -7.61
N SER A 24 4.35 0.69 -8.43
CA SER A 24 5.58 0.15 -9.07
C SER A 24 6.65 -0.19 -8.04
N VAL A 25 6.79 0.63 -6.99
CA VAL A 25 7.68 0.35 -5.85
C VAL A 25 7.28 -0.93 -5.14
N LEU A 26 6.00 -1.07 -4.77
CA LEU A 26 5.50 -2.27 -4.10
C LEU A 26 5.63 -3.52 -4.98
N GLN A 27 5.27 -3.41 -6.26
CA GLN A 27 5.41 -4.50 -7.24
C GLN A 27 6.86 -4.95 -7.34
N SER A 28 7.80 -4.01 -7.47
CA SER A 28 9.23 -4.32 -7.58
C SER A 28 9.76 -4.95 -6.29
N ALA A 29 9.43 -4.37 -5.14
CA ALA A 29 9.88 -4.89 -3.83
C ALA A 29 9.43 -6.34 -3.61
N LEU A 30 8.16 -6.66 -3.92
CA LEU A 30 7.63 -8.01 -3.76
C LEU A 30 8.14 -8.98 -4.82
N LYS A 31 8.28 -8.54 -6.07
CA LYS A 31 8.82 -9.40 -7.13
C LYS A 31 10.30 -9.72 -6.89
N THR A 32 11.11 -8.74 -6.52
CA THR A 32 12.56 -8.95 -6.31
C THR A 32 12.88 -9.61 -4.98
N GLY A 33 12.15 -9.28 -3.91
CA GLY A 33 12.40 -9.85 -2.58
C GLY A 33 11.82 -11.25 -2.39
N PHE A 34 10.75 -11.59 -3.10
CA PHE A 34 9.89 -12.72 -2.77
C PHE A 34 9.34 -13.49 -4.00
N ASP A 35 9.66 -13.07 -5.23
CA ASP A 35 9.08 -13.60 -6.48
C ASP A 35 7.55 -13.57 -6.56
N LEU A 36 6.91 -12.66 -5.80
CA LEU A 36 5.45 -12.54 -5.74
C LEU A 36 4.93 -11.53 -6.75
N GLU A 37 3.85 -11.89 -7.44
CA GLU A 37 3.07 -10.96 -8.27
C GLU A 37 1.88 -10.42 -7.51
N ILE A 38 1.63 -9.12 -7.66
CA ILE A 38 0.47 -8.46 -7.05
C ILE A 38 -0.54 -7.99 -8.09
N ALA A 39 -1.81 -8.14 -7.73
CA ALA A 39 -2.93 -7.49 -8.38
C ALA A 39 -3.49 -6.37 -7.48
N THR A 40 -4.17 -5.41 -8.09
CA THR A 40 -4.84 -4.32 -7.39
C THR A 40 -6.33 -4.30 -7.74
N LYS A 41 -7.20 -4.15 -6.75
CA LYS A 41 -8.65 -3.97 -6.95
C LYS A 41 -9.10 -2.69 -6.26
N THR A 42 -9.80 -1.81 -6.97
CA THR A 42 -10.33 -0.55 -6.41
C THR A 42 -11.10 -0.80 -5.11
N THR A 43 -10.83 0.03 -4.11
CA THR A 43 -11.42 -0.04 -2.77
C THR A 43 -11.58 1.37 -2.20
N GLU A 44 -12.17 1.48 -1.01
CA GLU A 44 -12.21 2.72 -0.24
C GLU A 44 -11.57 2.50 1.13
N HIS A 45 -10.77 3.47 1.59
CA HIS A 45 -10.15 3.41 2.91
C HIS A 45 -9.93 4.83 3.47
N PRO A 46 -10.23 5.11 4.75
CA PRO A 46 -10.28 6.48 5.29
C PRO A 46 -8.97 7.28 5.19
N THR A 47 -7.84 6.58 5.12
CA THR A 47 -6.51 7.20 4.97
C THR A 47 -6.29 7.80 3.58
N PHE A 48 -6.99 7.29 2.56
CA PHE A 48 -6.71 7.59 1.17
C PHE A 48 -7.81 8.44 0.53
N GLU A 49 -7.45 9.16 -0.53
CA GLU A 49 -8.36 9.97 -1.32
C GLU A 49 -9.38 9.07 -2.05
N LYS A 50 -10.64 9.51 -2.11
CA LYS A 50 -11.73 8.69 -2.62
C LYS A 50 -11.50 8.40 -4.12
N GLY A 51 -11.51 7.12 -4.48
CA GLY A 51 -11.25 6.67 -5.86
C GLY A 51 -9.77 6.49 -6.21
N HIS A 52 -8.85 6.87 -5.31
CA HIS A 52 -7.39 6.73 -5.49
C HIS A 52 -6.81 5.69 -4.53
N CYS A 53 -7.56 4.62 -4.28
CA CYS A 53 -7.21 3.54 -3.36
C CYS A 53 -7.53 2.16 -3.97
N ALA A 54 -6.70 1.18 -3.66
CA ALA A 54 -6.90 -0.21 -4.04
C ALA A 54 -6.48 -1.19 -2.95
N ASP A 55 -7.18 -2.31 -2.87
CA ASP A 55 -6.71 -3.52 -2.20
C ASP A 55 -5.49 -4.05 -2.96
N VAL A 56 -4.43 -4.41 -2.23
CA VAL A 56 -3.32 -5.20 -2.73
C VAL A 56 -3.67 -6.67 -2.59
N LYS A 57 -3.49 -7.45 -3.66
CA LYS A 57 -3.84 -8.87 -3.69
C LYS A 57 -2.70 -9.76 -4.16
N ILE A 58 -2.52 -10.88 -3.46
CA ILE A 58 -1.63 -11.99 -3.83
C ILE A 58 -2.46 -13.26 -3.83
N ASN A 59 -2.39 -14.08 -4.88
CA ASN A 59 -3.19 -15.31 -4.99
C ASN A 59 -4.69 -15.09 -4.72
N ASN A 60 -5.23 -13.98 -5.24
CA ASN A 60 -6.62 -13.51 -5.06
C ASN A 60 -7.04 -13.17 -3.60
N LYS A 61 -6.11 -13.21 -2.63
CA LYS A 61 -6.34 -12.78 -1.25
C LYS A 61 -5.90 -11.34 -1.07
N THR A 62 -6.72 -10.53 -0.41
CA THR A 62 -6.34 -9.16 -0.02
C THR A 62 -5.32 -9.23 1.11
N VAL A 63 -4.19 -8.57 0.91
CA VAL A 63 -3.04 -8.58 1.84
C VAL A 63 -2.73 -7.19 2.38
N GLY A 64 -3.38 -6.15 1.88
CA GLY A 64 -3.10 -4.77 2.26
C GLY A 64 -3.83 -3.77 1.40
N VAL A 65 -3.42 -2.51 1.53
CA VAL A 65 -4.01 -1.36 0.85
C VAL A 65 -2.92 -0.45 0.29
N ILE A 66 -3.23 0.24 -0.79
CA ILE A 66 -2.34 1.19 -1.46
C ILE A 66 -3.15 2.36 -2.00
N GLY A 67 -2.60 3.57 -1.95
CA GLY A 67 -3.31 4.75 -2.47
C GLY A 67 -2.59 6.07 -2.28
N GLU A 68 -3.25 7.12 -2.75
CA GLU A 68 -2.91 8.53 -2.48
C GLU A 68 -3.53 8.95 -1.15
N ILE A 69 -2.73 9.49 -0.23
CA ILE A 69 -3.20 9.93 1.09
C ILE A 69 -4.19 11.08 0.93
N SER A 70 -5.28 11.05 1.70
CA SER A 70 -6.31 12.08 1.61
C SER A 70 -5.76 13.48 1.89
N SER A 71 -6.27 14.45 1.15
CA SER A 71 -5.86 15.86 1.25
C SER A 71 -6.01 16.41 2.68
N LYS A 72 -7.06 15.96 3.40
CA LYS A 72 -7.31 16.30 4.81
C LYS A 72 -6.18 15.83 5.74
N ILE A 73 -5.66 14.63 5.53
CA ILE A 73 -4.54 14.12 6.33
C ILE A 73 -3.28 14.90 5.98
N ILE A 74 -2.99 15.10 4.70
CA ILE A 74 -1.83 15.88 4.24
C ILE A 74 -1.82 17.28 4.87
N GLU A 75 -2.97 17.97 4.87
CA GLU A 75 -3.14 19.29 5.48
C GLU A 75 -2.91 19.26 7.00
N ASN A 76 -3.47 18.27 7.71
CA ASN A 76 -3.28 18.11 9.15
C ASN A 76 -1.80 17.95 9.53
N TYR A 77 -1.01 17.28 8.70
CA TYR A 77 0.44 17.10 8.89
C TYR A 77 1.28 18.24 8.29
N LYS A 78 0.66 19.27 7.71
CA LYS A 78 1.32 20.43 7.08
C LYS A 78 2.30 20.05 5.97
N ILE A 79 2.02 18.95 5.27
CA ILE A 79 2.80 18.49 4.12
C ILE A 79 2.33 19.29 2.89
N ARG A 80 3.27 19.79 2.09
CA ARG A 80 2.99 20.69 0.94
C ARG A 80 3.08 20.01 -0.42
N VAL A 81 3.18 18.68 -0.42
CA VAL A 81 3.32 17.85 -1.61
C VAL A 81 2.35 16.68 -1.52
N PRO A 82 1.97 16.08 -2.66
CA PRO A 82 1.25 14.81 -2.66
C PRO A 82 2.00 13.75 -1.85
N VAL A 83 1.23 12.84 -1.26
CA VAL A 83 1.75 11.72 -0.47
C VAL A 83 1.04 10.45 -0.91
N VAL A 84 1.80 9.42 -1.20
CA VAL A 84 1.30 8.10 -1.57
C VAL A 84 1.85 7.05 -0.62
N ALA A 85 1.06 6.03 -0.33
CA ALA A 85 1.45 5.01 0.63
C ALA A 85 0.90 3.64 0.28
N PHE A 86 1.55 2.62 0.81
CA PHE A 86 0.99 1.29 0.94
C PHE A 86 1.24 0.73 2.33
N GLU A 87 0.41 -0.23 2.73
CA GLU A 87 0.64 -1.12 3.85
C GLU A 87 0.18 -2.52 3.47
N ILE A 88 1.03 -3.52 3.68
CA ILE A 88 0.70 -4.94 3.50
C ILE A 88 1.02 -5.73 4.77
N SER A 89 0.22 -6.73 5.09
CA SER A 89 0.50 -7.67 6.17
C SER A 89 1.40 -8.78 5.69
N LEU A 90 2.60 -8.93 6.26
CA LEU A 90 3.51 -10.05 6.00
C LEU A 90 3.12 -11.32 6.76
N SER A 91 1.81 -11.56 6.95
CA SER A 91 1.32 -12.74 7.67
C SER A 91 1.90 -14.04 7.11
N GLU A 92 1.89 -15.10 7.92
CA GLU A 92 2.37 -16.43 7.50
C GLU A 92 1.81 -16.90 6.17
N SER A 93 0.60 -16.48 5.78
CA SER A 93 -0.01 -16.90 4.52
C SER A 93 0.70 -16.35 3.27
N ILE A 94 1.31 -15.16 3.36
CA ILE A 94 2.16 -14.60 2.30
C ILE A 94 3.51 -15.31 2.32
N LEU A 95 4.09 -15.51 3.51
CA LEU A 95 5.36 -16.20 3.66
C LEU A 95 5.30 -17.68 3.25
N LYS A 96 4.14 -18.34 3.39
CA LYS A 96 3.90 -19.70 2.88
C LYS A 96 3.75 -19.79 1.36
N SER A 97 3.57 -18.64 0.70
CA SER A 97 3.58 -18.56 -0.77
C SER A 97 5.01 -18.40 -1.32
N LEU A 98 6.03 -18.30 -0.45
CA LEU A 98 7.46 -18.47 -0.75
C LEU A 98 7.81 -19.96 -0.74
#